data_AF-A0A285X3I4-F1
#
_entry.id   AF-A0A285X3I4-F1
#
_cell.length_a   1.000
_cell.length_b   1.000
_cell.length_c   1.000
_cell.angle_alpha   90.00
_cell.angle_beta   90.00
_cell.angle_gamma   90.00
#
_symmetry.space_group_name_H-M   'P 1'
#
loop_
_entity.id
_entity.type
_entity.pdbx_description
1 polymer ?
#
loop_
_entity_poly.entity_id
_entity_poly.type
_entity_poly.pdbx_seq_one_letter_code
_entity_poly.pdbx_strand_id
1 'polypeptide(L)'
;MIEQEDNFEKELAGLYSKTLILMFAILFSTIFAAALLMVNLRSLGKNKPTLLVGLFAFLFVIATAVAMQAFSLSPSLTIVANVIGAAILNEFFWNKYIGSDFPFKKKSWVKPTLISIAIAMIFFLILMGSM
;
A
#
# COMPACT_ATOMS: atom_id res chain seq x y z
N MET A 1 35.60 -0.49 -11.72
CA MET A 1 34.69 -1.05 -10.69
C MET A 1 33.63 -0.02 -10.31
N ILE A 2 34.01 1.22 -9.97
CA ILE A 2 33.08 2.34 -9.65
C ILE A 2 32.08 2.67 -10.78
N GLU A 3 32.51 2.66 -12.05
CA GLU A 3 31.60 2.96 -13.19
C GLU A 3 30.55 1.87 -13.48
N GLN A 4 30.80 0.61 -13.10
CA GLN A 4 29.83 -0.46 -13.31
C GLN A 4 28.74 -0.48 -12.24
N GLU A 5 29.07 -0.12 -10.99
CA GLU A 5 28.07 0.08 -9.92
C GLU A 5 27.13 1.26 -10.22
N ASP A 6 27.67 2.39 -10.71
CA ASP A 6 26.87 3.58 -11.03
C ASP A 6 25.90 3.35 -12.21
N ASN A 7 26.30 2.52 -13.19
CA ASN A 7 25.41 2.13 -14.29
C ASN A 7 24.33 1.13 -13.83
N PHE A 8 24.65 0.22 -12.91
CA PHE A 8 23.70 -0.73 -12.34
C PHE A 8 22.62 -0.02 -11.50
N GLU A 9 23.00 0.97 -10.69
CA GLU A 9 22.02 1.77 -9.92
C GLU A 9 21.07 2.59 -10.80
N LYS A 10 21.51 3.03 -11.98
CA LYS A 10 20.66 3.73 -12.96
C LYS A 10 19.60 2.83 -13.59
N GLU A 11 19.85 1.53 -13.70
CA GLU A 11 18.89 0.56 -14.26
C GLU A 11 17.89 0.00 -13.23
N LEU A 12 18.12 0.20 -11.92
CA LEU A 12 17.23 -0.33 -10.89
C LEU A 12 15.84 0.31 -10.94
N ALA A 13 14.81 -0.54 -10.90
CA ALA A 13 13.42 -0.10 -10.84
C ALA A 13 13.17 0.76 -9.59
N GLY A 14 12.50 1.90 -9.79
CA GLY A 14 12.10 2.79 -8.69
C GLY A 14 10.84 2.29 -7.99
N LEU A 15 10.96 1.72 -6.79
CA LEU A 15 9.85 1.14 -6.03
C LEU A 15 9.65 1.84 -4.68
N TYR A 16 8.40 1.89 -4.21
CA TYR A 16 8.08 2.24 -2.83
C TYR A 16 8.49 1.10 -1.89
N SER A 17 9.06 1.40 -0.73
CA SER A 17 9.53 0.36 0.21
C SER A 17 8.39 -0.30 0.98
N LYS A 18 8.63 -1.52 1.49
CA LYS A 18 7.73 -2.21 2.43
C LYS A 18 7.35 -1.34 3.64
N THR A 19 8.32 -0.60 4.18
CA THR A 19 8.10 0.33 5.30
C THR A 19 7.12 1.44 4.93
N LEU A 20 7.24 2.00 3.71
CA LEU A 20 6.33 3.05 3.26
C LEU A 20 4.91 2.51 3.05
N ILE A 21 4.80 1.30 2.48
CA ILE A 21 3.52 0.59 2.33
C ILE A 21 2.85 0.40 3.70
N LEU A 22 3.61 -0.04 4.71
CA LEU A 22 3.11 -0.19 6.09
C LEU A 22 2.65 1.15 6.69
N MET A 23 3.45 2.21 6.53
CA MET A 23 3.08 3.54 7.02
C MET A 23 1.78 4.04 6.40
N PHE A 24 1.56 3.79 5.11
CA PHE A 24 0.32 4.18 4.43
C PHE A 24 -0.89 3.40 4.95
N ALA A 25 -0.72 2.14 5.35
CA ALA A 25 -1.80 1.39 5.98
C ALA A 25 -2.18 1.95 7.34
N ILE A 26 -1.17 2.32 8.14
CA ILE A 26 -1.37 2.82 9.51
C ILE A 26 -2.00 4.22 9.49
N LEU A 27 -1.50 5.13 8.65
CA LEU A 27 -1.94 6.52 8.60
C LEU A 27 -3.24 6.73 7.81
N PHE A 28 -3.48 5.90 6.78
CA PHE A 28 -4.65 6.01 5.92
C PHE A 28 -5.50 4.74 6.01
N SER A 29 -5.18 3.71 5.21
CA SER A 29 -5.81 2.39 5.28
C SER A 29 -5.13 1.37 4.37
N THR A 30 -5.50 0.10 4.47
CA THR A 30 -4.99 -0.98 3.60
C THR A 30 -5.13 -0.68 2.10
N ILE A 31 -6.18 0.04 1.68
CA ILE A 31 -6.37 0.33 0.25
C ILE A 31 -5.32 1.30 -0.30
N PHE A 32 -4.88 2.26 0.52
CA PHE A 32 -3.80 3.18 0.16
C PHE A 32 -2.46 2.44 0.10
N ALA A 33 -2.18 1.57 1.08
CA ALA A 33 -1.00 0.70 1.05
C ALA A 33 -0.97 -0.20 -0.18
N ALA A 34 -2.10 -0.80 -0.54
CA ALA A 34 -2.25 -1.62 -1.73
C ALA A 34 -2.02 -0.81 -3.01
N ALA A 35 -2.46 0.46 -3.06
CA ALA A 35 -2.20 1.33 -4.21
C ALA A 35 -0.69 1.53 -4.44
N LEU A 36 0.11 1.70 -3.38
CA LEU A 36 1.56 1.78 -3.49
C LEU A 36 2.16 0.48 -4.05
N LEU A 37 1.72 -0.67 -3.54
CA LEU A 37 2.18 -1.97 -4.05
C LEU A 37 1.75 -2.21 -5.50
N MET A 38 0.53 -1.80 -5.87
CA MET A 38 0.05 -1.86 -7.26
C MET A 38 0.91 -1.00 -8.19
N VAL A 39 1.32 0.19 -7.76
CA VAL A 39 2.24 1.02 -8.54
C VAL A 39 3.59 0.32 -8.73
N ASN A 40 4.13 -0.29 -7.68
CA ASN A 40 5.37 -1.07 -7.78
C ASN A 40 5.24 -2.22 -8.79
N LEU A 41 4.16 -3.01 -8.70
CA LEU A 41 3.94 -4.14 -9.60
C LEU A 41 3.76 -3.68 -11.06
N ARG A 42 3.04 -2.58 -11.29
CA ARG A 42 2.92 -1.98 -12.65
C ARG A 42 4.27 -1.50 -13.18
N SER A 43 5.10 -0.88 -12.34
CA SER A 43 6.46 -0.48 -12.72
C SER A 43 7.35 -1.66 -13.11
N LEU A 44 7.02 -2.88 -12.66
CA LEU A 44 7.69 -4.13 -13.04
C LEU A 44 6.95 -4.88 -14.17
N GLY A 45 5.95 -4.29 -14.82
CA GLY A 45 5.15 -4.93 -15.88
C GLY A 45 4.19 -6.03 -15.40
N LYS A 46 3.98 -6.18 -14.08
CA LYS A 46 3.20 -7.26 -13.47
C LYS A 46 1.72 -6.90 -13.36
N ASN A 47 1.02 -6.83 -14.49
CA ASN A 47 -0.39 -6.41 -14.57
C ASN A 47 -1.37 -7.39 -13.88
N LYS A 48 -1.19 -8.71 -14.05
CA LYS A 48 -2.05 -9.71 -13.39
C LYS A 48 -1.92 -9.65 -11.85
N PRO A 49 -0.70 -9.68 -11.26
CA PRO A 49 -0.53 -9.49 -9.81
C PRO A 49 -1.08 -8.16 -9.29
N THR A 50 -0.97 -7.09 -10.06
CA THR A 50 -1.54 -5.78 -9.72
C THR A 50 -3.05 -5.88 -9.50
N LEU A 51 -3.76 -6.55 -10.41
CA LEU A 51 -5.22 -6.74 -10.30
C LEU A 51 -5.56 -7.58 -9.07
N LEU A 52 -4.80 -8.64 -8.79
CA LEU A 52 -5.00 -9.48 -7.60
C LEU A 52 -4.81 -8.69 -6.30
N VAL A 53 -3.79 -7.82 -6.21
CA VAL A 53 -3.58 -6.94 -5.05
C VAL A 53 -4.75 -5.97 -4.88
N GLY A 54 -5.24 -5.37 -5.96
CA GLY A 54 -6.40 -4.48 -5.92
C GLY A 54 -7.66 -5.19 -5.44
N LEU A 55 -7.93 -6.39 -5.98
CA LEU A 55 -9.06 -7.22 -5.56
C LEU A 55 -8.95 -7.61 -4.09
N PHE A 56 -7.77 -8.05 -3.64
CA PHE A 56 -7.52 -8.35 -2.24
C PHE A 56 -7.82 -7.14 -1.35
N ALA A 57 -7.30 -5.95 -1.68
CA ALA A 57 -7.48 -4.77 -0.86
C ALA A 57 -8.96 -4.36 -0.75
N PHE A 58 -9.69 -4.43 -1.86
CA PHE A 58 -11.13 -4.15 -1.89
C PHE A 58 -11.91 -5.13 -1.01
N LEU A 59 -11.69 -6.44 -1.20
CA LEU A 59 -12.35 -7.47 -0.40
C LEU A 59 -11.97 -7.40 1.08
N PHE A 60 -10.71 -7.10 1.38
CA PHE A 60 -10.22 -6.97 2.76
C PHE A 60 -10.90 -5.81 3.50
N VAL A 61 -11.07 -4.66 2.85
CA VAL A 61 -11.78 -3.52 3.45
C VAL A 61 -13.25 -3.84 3.69
N ILE A 62 -13.93 -4.49 2.73
CA ILE A 62 -15.32 -4.93 2.91
C ILE A 62 -15.43 -5.93 4.07
N ALA A 63 -14.57 -6.96 4.08
CA ALA A 63 -14.56 -7.97 5.13
C ALA A 63 -14.30 -7.34 6.50
N THR A 64 -13.39 -6.36 6.57
CA THR A 64 -13.12 -5.61 7.81
C THR A 64 -14.37 -4.85 8.25
N ALA A 65 -15.03 -4.11 7.37
CA ALA A 65 -16.24 -3.36 7.70
C ALA A 65 -17.38 -4.28 8.19
N VAL A 66 -17.61 -5.40 7.49
CA VAL A 66 -18.60 -6.41 7.87
C VAL A 66 -18.25 -7.01 9.23
N ALA A 67 -16.98 -7.36 9.47
CA ALA A 67 -16.55 -7.91 10.76
C ALA A 67 -16.72 -6.89 11.89
N MET A 68 -16.32 -5.64 11.69
CA MET A 68 -16.50 -4.59 12.71
C MET A 68 -17.96 -4.44 13.09
N GLN A 69 -18.87 -4.45 12.10
CA GLN A 69 -20.31 -4.34 12.35
C GLN A 69 -20.89 -5.61 13.00
N ALA A 70 -20.61 -6.79 12.45
CA ALA A 70 -21.16 -8.06 12.92
C ALA A 70 -20.78 -8.38 14.37
N PHE A 71 -19.57 -7.99 14.78
CA PHE A 71 -19.05 -8.21 16.13
C PHE A 71 -19.13 -6.97 17.04
N SER A 72 -19.74 -5.87 16.57
CA SER A 72 -19.84 -4.60 17.31
C SER A 72 -18.50 -4.11 17.87
N LEU A 73 -17.43 -4.25 17.07
CA LEU A 73 -16.07 -3.92 17.47
C LEU A 73 -15.85 -2.40 17.47
N SER A 74 -14.99 -1.94 18.38
CA SER A 74 -14.59 -0.53 18.42
C SER A 74 -13.97 -0.09 17.09
N PRO A 75 -14.33 1.08 16.54
CA PRO A 75 -13.69 1.65 15.35
C PRO A 75 -12.16 1.79 15.47
N SER A 76 -11.63 1.93 16.68
CA SER A 76 -10.17 1.98 16.91
C SER A 76 -9.46 0.69 16.48
N LEU A 77 -10.15 -0.45 16.46
CA LEU A 77 -9.59 -1.74 16.00
C LEU A 77 -9.39 -1.79 14.48
N THR A 78 -9.91 -0.83 13.72
CA THR A 78 -9.60 -0.70 12.30
C THR A 78 -8.10 -0.52 12.05
N ILE A 79 -7.36 0.10 12.98
CA ILE A 79 -5.90 0.22 12.88
C ILE A 79 -5.24 -1.17 12.89
N VAL A 80 -5.70 -2.07 13.75
CA VAL A 80 -5.20 -3.46 13.82
C VAL A 80 -5.48 -4.19 12.50
N ALA A 81 -6.69 -4.07 11.97
CA ALA A 81 -7.03 -4.64 10.67
C ALA A 81 -6.15 -4.06 9.55
N ASN A 82 -5.87 -2.76 9.56
CA ASN A 82 -5.00 -2.13 8.58
C ASN A 82 -3.56 -2.67 8.66
N VAL A 83 -3.02 -2.87 9.86
CA VAL A 83 -1.69 -3.48 10.06
C VAL A 83 -1.66 -4.91 9.54
N ILE A 84 -2.70 -5.72 9.81
CA ILE A 84 -2.83 -7.08 9.26
C ILE A 84 -2.85 -7.04 7.73
N GLY A 85 -3.64 -6.14 7.15
CA GLY A 85 -3.69 -5.95 5.70
C GLY A 85 -2.31 -5.60 5.12
N ALA A 86 -1.58 -4.70 5.76
CA ALA A 86 -0.22 -4.33 5.38
C ALA A 86 0.77 -5.50 5.49
N ALA A 87 0.66 -6.31 6.55
CA ALA A 87 1.48 -7.50 6.71
C ALA A 87 1.23 -8.50 5.57
N ILE A 88 -0.02 -8.72 5.16
CA ILE A 88 -0.33 -9.56 4.00
C ILE A 88 0.27 -8.96 2.72
N LEU A 89 0.16 -7.65 2.51
CA LEU A 89 0.76 -6.98 1.35
C LEU A 89 2.30 -7.15 1.31
N ASN A 90 2.97 -6.96 2.44
CA ASN A 90 4.44 -7.00 2.54
C ASN A 90 5.03 -8.41 2.62
N GLU A 91 4.36 -9.36 3.27
CA GLU A 91 4.91 -10.70 3.49
C GLU A 91 4.41 -11.73 2.49
N PHE A 92 3.18 -11.57 2.00
CA PHE A 92 2.66 -12.45 0.95
C PHE A 92 2.87 -11.85 -0.43
N PHE A 93 2.23 -10.71 -0.75
CA PHE A 93 2.23 -10.20 -2.12
C PHE A 93 3.60 -9.69 -2.59
N TRP A 94 4.30 -8.91 -1.77
CA TRP A 94 5.64 -8.44 -2.12
C TRP A 94 6.61 -9.59 -2.32
N ASN A 95 6.73 -10.49 -1.34
CA ASN A 95 7.69 -11.60 -1.42
C ASN A 95 7.37 -12.53 -2.59
N LYS A 96 6.09 -12.78 -2.86
CA LYS A 96 5.66 -13.64 -3.98
C LYS A 96 5.90 -13.04 -5.35
N TYR A 97 5.68 -11.74 -5.54
CA TYR A 97 5.67 -11.13 -6.87
C TYR A 97 6.88 -10.27 -7.20
N ILE A 98 7.59 -9.75 -6.19
CA ILE A 98 8.79 -8.92 -6.34
C ILE A 98 10.02 -9.70 -5.88
N GLY A 99 9.94 -10.35 -4.71
CA GLY A 99 11.06 -11.04 -4.06
C GLY A 99 11.53 -10.29 -2.81
N SER A 100 11.93 -11.02 -1.77
CA SER A 100 12.39 -10.46 -0.49
C SER A 100 13.63 -9.59 -0.65
N ASP A 101 14.57 -10.02 -1.47
CA ASP A 101 15.90 -9.43 -1.62
C ASP A 101 16.07 -8.72 -2.97
N PHE A 102 14.95 -8.35 -3.61
CA PHE A 102 14.98 -7.65 -4.89
C PHE A 102 15.67 -6.29 -4.75
N PRO A 103 16.77 -5.99 -5.46
CA PRO A 103 17.42 -4.69 -5.40
C PRO A 103 16.53 -3.65 -6.10
N PHE A 104 16.30 -2.50 -5.45
CA PHE A 104 15.52 -1.41 -6.03
C PHE A 104 15.95 -0.05 -5.52
N LYS A 105 15.73 0.98 -6.32
CA LYS A 105 15.89 2.37 -5.89
C LYS A 105 14.63 2.86 -5.18
N LYS A 106 14.77 3.42 -3.98
CA LYS A 106 13.63 3.95 -3.22
C LYS A 106 12.97 5.12 -3.96
N LYS A 107 11.69 4.97 -4.28
CA LYS A 107 10.87 6.02 -4.89
C LYS A 107 10.43 7.05 -3.84
N SER A 108 10.35 8.32 -4.23
CA SER A 108 9.97 9.42 -3.33
C SER A 108 8.55 9.27 -2.79
N TRP A 109 8.40 9.41 -1.47
CA TRP A 109 7.13 9.31 -0.74
C TRP A 109 6.23 10.54 -0.86
N VAL A 110 6.75 11.67 -1.34
CA VAL A 110 6.04 12.97 -1.30
C VAL A 110 4.77 12.95 -2.16
N LYS A 111 4.88 12.52 -3.42
CA LYS A 111 3.74 12.46 -4.35
C LYS A 111 2.57 11.60 -3.84
N PRO A 112 2.77 10.32 -3.45
CA PRO A 112 1.66 9.51 -2.96
C PRO A 112 1.07 10.05 -1.66
N THR A 113 1.87 10.69 -0.80
CA THR A 113 1.40 11.24 0.48
C THR A 113 0.49 12.44 0.25
N LEU A 114 0.88 13.36 -0.63
CA LEU A 114 0.07 14.54 -0.94
C LEU A 114 -1.30 14.13 -1.53
N ILE A 115 -1.31 13.15 -2.44
CA ILE A 115 -2.55 12.59 -3.01
C ILE A 115 -3.41 11.96 -1.91
N SER A 116 -2.80 11.19 -1.01
CA SER A 116 -3.55 10.49 0.05
C SER A 116 -4.14 11.45 1.07
N ILE A 117 -3.40 12.49 1.45
CA ILE A 117 -3.89 13.57 2.32
C ILE A 117 -5.06 14.30 1.65
N ALA A 118 -4.94 14.65 0.36
CA ALA A 118 -6.03 15.33 -0.35
C ALA A 118 -7.31 14.48 -0.37
N ILE A 119 -7.20 13.18 -0.67
CA ILE A 119 -8.35 12.26 -0.65
C ILE A 119 -8.93 12.15 0.77
N ALA A 120 -8.09 11.97 1.80
CA ALA A 120 -8.53 11.86 3.18
C ALA A 120 -9.23 13.13 3.67
N MET A 121 -8.71 14.31 3.31
CA MET A 121 -9.32 15.61 3.63
C MET A 121 -10.69 15.76 2.96
N ILE A 122 -10.85 15.36 1.69
CA ILE A 122 -12.13 15.40 1.00
C ILE A 122 -13.16 14.51 1.73
N PHE A 123 -12.79 13.27 2.07
CA PHE A 123 -13.68 12.38 2.82
C PHE A 123 -14.04 12.94 4.20
N PHE A 124 -13.07 13.55 4.89
CA PHE A 124 -13.30 14.18 6.19
C PHE A 124 -14.29 15.34 6.09
N LEU A 125 -14.15 16.21 5.08
CA LEU A 125 -15.08 17.32 4.85
C LEU A 125 -16.49 16.84 4.49
N ILE A 126 -16.61 15.80 3.66
CA ILE A 126 -17.91 15.19 3.32
C ILE A 126 -18.57 14.63 4.58
N LEU A 127 -17.81 13.92 5.43
CA LEU A 127 -18.32 13.36 6.67
C LEU A 127 -18.81 14.47 7.61
N MET A 128 -18.00 15.52 7.83
CA MET A 128 -18.38 16.65 8.68
C MET A 128 -19.59 17.42 8.15
N GLY A 129 -19.71 17.61 6.83
CA GLY A 129 -20.86 18.27 6.23
C GLY A 129 -22.14 17.41 6.22
N SER A 130 -22.03 16.11 6.49
CA SER A 130 -23.16 15.19 6.61
C SER A 130 -23.67 15.02 8.05
N MET A 131 -22.97 15.59 9.03
CA MET A 131 -23.31 15.57 10.46
C MET A 131 -24.18 16.75 10.88
#